data_AF-A0A352EX89-F1
#
_entry.id   AF-A0A352EX89-F1
#
_cell.length_a   1.000
_cell.length_b   1.000
_cell.length_c   1.000
_cell.angle_alpha   90.00
_cell.angle_beta   90.00
_cell.angle_gamma   90.00
#
_symmetry.space_group_name_H-M   'P 1'
#
loop_
_entity.id
_entity.type
_entity.pdbx_description
1 polymer ?
#
loop_
_entity_poly.entity_id
_entity_poly.type
_entity_poly.pdbx_seq_one_letter_code
_entity_poly.pdbx_strand_id
1 'polypeptide(L)'
;MKFPQQFPRLRTARVQTFRLAKFASFAMISLFFLSNFAGFLFSPVFAPVVNAVTPQVVETIPEDIPLSGDCDLDWIIYRAGDRQGVDPRFIHAVIKQESRYNPKAVSGVGAQGLMQMMPATAKRFGLKNPFDAAANVEAGTKYLKFLLKRFNGDVSLALAGYNAGEGSVDKYKGVPPYSETQNYVKKISATYGKTYHPVLTPGDARLAFGLTNENAYSSSAL
;
A
#
# COMPACT_ATOMS: atom_id res chain seq x y z
N MET A 1 48.67 -56.97 -34.51
CA MET A 1 50.04 -56.59 -34.09
C MET A 1 50.71 -55.84 -35.26
N LYS A 2 50.77 -54.50 -35.18
CA LYS A 2 51.68 -53.57 -35.90
C LYS A 2 51.16 -52.13 -35.67
N PHE A 3 51.77 -51.43 -34.73
CA PHE A 3 52.03 -49.97 -34.81
C PHE A 3 53.31 -49.76 -35.65
N PRO A 4 53.82 -48.54 -36.00
CA PRO A 4 53.44 -47.14 -35.69
C PRO A 4 53.39 -46.28 -37.01
N GLN A 5 53.24 -44.95 -37.11
CA GLN A 5 53.93 -43.83 -36.47
C GLN A 5 53.11 -42.52 -36.58
N GLN A 6 53.20 -41.70 -35.54
CA GLN A 6 52.87 -40.28 -35.51
C GLN A 6 53.98 -39.45 -36.17
N PHE A 7 53.67 -38.28 -36.73
CA PHE A 7 54.29 -37.00 -36.31
C PHE A 7 53.36 -35.80 -36.61
N PRO A 8 53.40 -34.72 -35.79
CA PRO A 8 52.41 -33.62 -35.80
C PRO A 8 52.98 -32.26 -36.29
N ARG A 9 52.10 -31.23 -36.24
CA ARG A 9 52.32 -29.74 -36.24
C ARG A 9 52.17 -29.05 -37.62
N LEU A 10 51.52 -27.89 -37.81
CA LEU A 10 51.11 -26.76 -36.95
C LEU A 10 49.82 -26.07 -37.46
N ARG A 11 49.15 -25.36 -36.54
CA ARG A 11 47.98 -24.49 -36.76
C ARG A 11 48.34 -23.23 -37.57
N THR A 12 47.43 -22.80 -38.45
CA THR A 12 47.22 -21.38 -38.78
C THR A 12 45.72 -21.09 -38.81
N ALA A 13 45.32 -20.00 -38.16
CA ALA A 13 43.96 -19.49 -38.13
C ALA A 13 43.73 -18.58 -39.34
N ARG A 14 42.54 -18.65 -39.96
CA ARG A 14 42.06 -17.54 -40.79
C ARG A 14 40.53 -17.42 -40.71
N VAL A 15 40.15 -16.18 -40.47
CA VAL A 15 38.83 -15.63 -40.13
C VAL A 15 37.83 -15.87 -41.27
N GLN A 16 36.62 -16.33 -40.92
CA GLN A 16 35.48 -16.40 -41.84
C GLN A 16 34.88 -15.00 -42.04
N THR A 17 34.71 -14.65 -43.31
CA THR A 17 34.12 -13.41 -43.80
C THR A 17 32.61 -13.42 -43.67
N PHE A 18 32.03 -12.35 -43.12
CA PHE A 18 30.58 -12.14 -43.10
C PHE A 18 30.09 -11.76 -44.51
N ARG A 19 29.09 -12.49 -45.01
CA ARG A 19 28.37 -12.17 -46.25
C ARG A 19 27.38 -11.05 -45.99
N LEU A 20 27.54 -9.97 -46.75
CA LEU A 20 26.68 -8.79 -46.78
C LEU A 20 25.42 -9.08 -47.61
N ALA A 21 24.23 -8.88 -47.03
CA ALA A 21 22.95 -9.02 -47.72
C ALA A 21 22.66 -7.80 -48.61
N LYS A 22 22.08 -8.08 -49.78
CA LYS A 22 21.62 -7.13 -50.79
C LYS A 22 20.30 -6.48 -50.35
N PHE A 23 20.21 -5.15 -50.40
CA PHE A 23 18.94 -4.44 -50.57
C PHE A 23 19.12 -3.37 -51.63
N ALA A 24 18.55 -3.62 -52.81
CA ALA A 24 18.34 -2.64 -53.86
C ALA A 24 16.83 -2.37 -53.92
N SER A 25 16.44 -1.11 -53.67
CA SER A 25 15.23 -0.44 -54.19
C SER A 25 15.16 0.96 -53.57
N PHE A 26 15.91 1.91 -54.14
CA PHE A 26 15.72 3.35 -53.93
C PHE A 26 15.59 3.99 -55.30
N ALA A 27 14.38 4.01 -55.82
CA ALA A 27 13.96 4.89 -56.90
C ALA A 27 12.51 5.24 -56.60
N MET A 28 12.18 6.53 -56.75
CA MET A 28 10.95 7.21 -56.32
C MET A 28 11.03 7.80 -54.91
N ILE A 29 11.59 8.99 -54.79
CA ILE A 29 10.93 10.22 -54.32
C ILE A 29 11.89 11.37 -54.67
N SER A 30 11.72 11.88 -55.89
CA SER A 30 12.33 13.11 -56.38
C SER A 30 11.19 14.07 -56.72
N LEU A 31 10.68 14.79 -55.72
CA LEU A 31 9.98 16.07 -55.86
C LEU A 31 9.65 16.62 -54.46
N PHE A 32 10.52 17.45 -53.89
CA PHE A 32 10.22 18.54 -52.92
C PHE A 32 11.55 19.15 -52.43
N PHE A 33 12.39 19.58 -53.37
CA PHE A 33 13.45 20.55 -53.08
C PHE A 33 12.89 21.94 -53.43
N LEU A 34 13.05 22.89 -52.51
CA LEU A 34 12.59 24.30 -52.53
C LEU A 34 11.15 24.57 -52.09
N SER A 35 10.91 24.48 -50.78
CA SER A 35 10.10 25.47 -50.05
C SER A 35 10.19 25.18 -48.55
N ASN A 36 11.14 25.81 -47.84
CA ASN A 36 11.04 26.25 -46.44
C ASN A 36 12.41 26.76 -45.97
N PHE A 37 12.95 27.76 -46.67
CA PHE A 37 14.05 28.60 -46.19
C PHE A 37 13.48 30.00 -45.90
N ALA A 38 12.51 30.07 -44.98
CA ALA A 38 11.89 31.32 -44.54
C ALA A 38 11.27 31.19 -43.12
N GLY A 39 11.96 30.49 -42.21
CA GLY A 39 11.55 30.37 -40.80
C GLY A 39 12.61 30.83 -39.79
N PHE A 40 13.74 31.37 -40.26
CA PHE A 40 14.91 31.67 -39.41
C PHE A 40 14.98 33.15 -38.95
N LEU A 41 13.85 33.87 -38.98
CA LEU A 41 13.75 35.28 -38.53
C LEU A 41 12.60 35.53 -37.54
N PHE A 42 12.01 34.48 -36.95
CA PHE A 42 11.14 34.66 -35.79
C PHE A 42 11.97 34.43 -34.53
N SER A 43 12.29 35.54 -33.84
CA SER A 43 12.86 35.54 -32.50
C SER A 43 12.08 34.58 -31.58
N PRO A 44 12.71 33.90 -30.61
CA PRO A 44 11.93 33.39 -29.50
C PRO A 44 11.38 34.62 -28.78
N VAL A 45 10.09 34.88 -28.94
CA VAL A 45 9.37 35.66 -27.96
C VAL A 45 9.62 34.92 -26.66
N PHE A 46 10.41 35.52 -25.76
CA PHE A 46 10.53 35.05 -24.39
C PHE A 46 9.13 35.11 -23.80
N ALA A 47 8.38 34.00 -23.94
CA ALA A 47 7.24 33.79 -23.08
C ALA A 47 7.79 33.90 -21.66
N PRO A 48 7.22 34.75 -20.80
CA PRO A 48 7.62 34.74 -19.40
C PRO A 48 7.51 33.29 -18.93
N VAL A 49 8.58 32.76 -18.34
CA VAL A 49 8.49 31.54 -17.56
C VAL A 49 7.56 31.90 -16.41
N VAL A 50 6.27 31.71 -16.63
CA VAL A 50 5.28 31.73 -15.56
C VAL A 50 5.70 30.54 -14.73
N ASN A 51 6.42 30.78 -13.65
CA ASN A 51 6.58 29.78 -12.60
C ASN A 51 5.16 29.46 -12.17
N ALA A 52 4.58 28.39 -12.71
CA ALA A 52 3.32 27.86 -12.25
C ALA A 52 3.56 27.56 -10.78
N VAL A 53 3.04 28.43 -9.90
CA VAL A 53 2.94 28.14 -8.48
C VAL A 53 1.92 27.02 -8.41
N THR A 54 2.39 25.78 -8.51
CA THR A 54 1.56 24.61 -8.29
C THR A 54 0.97 24.80 -6.89
N PRO A 55 -0.38 24.85 -6.74
CA PRO A 55 -0.97 24.90 -5.42
C PRO A 55 -0.39 23.75 -4.61
N GLN A 56 0.25 24.06 -3.48
CA GLN A 56 0.70 23.05 -2.54
C GLN A 56 -0.58 22.42 -1.98
N VAL A 57 -0.96 21.25 -2.51
CA VAL A 57 -2.09 20.48 -1.98
C VAL A 57 -1.70 20.08 -0.56
N VAL A 58 -2.23 20.79 0.43
CA VAL A 58 -2.05 20.44 1.83
C VAL A 58 -2.77 19.10 2.03
N GLU A 59 -2.00 18.05 2.27
CA GLU A 59 -2.57 16.74 2.60
C GLU A 59 -3.36 16.88 3.91
N THR A 60 -4.67 16.68 3.86
CA THR A 60 -5.56 16.72 5.02
C THR A 60 -6.20 15.35 5.23
N ILE A 61 -6.41 14.97 6.49
CA ILE A 61 -7.24 13.80 6.82
C ILE A 61 -8.71 14.19 6.51
N PRO A 62 -9.47 13.35 5.77
CA PRO A 62 -10.89 13.57 5.55
C PRO A 62 -11.68 13.84 6.84
N GLU A 63 -12.58 14.83 6.83
CA GLU A 63 -13.30 15.32 8.01
C GLU A 63 -14.21 14.26 8.67
N ASP A 64 -14.63 13.23 7.92
CA ASP A 64 -15.45 12.13 8.41
C ASP A 64 -14.65 11.08 9.20
N ILE A 65 -13.32 11.13 9.16
CA ILE A 65 -12.46 10.24 9.94
C ILE A 65 -12.37 10.77 11.38
N PRO A 66 -12.68 9.94 12.40
CA PRO A 66 -12.55 10.34 13.80
C PRO A 66 -11.14 10.79 14.16
N LEU A 67 -11.03 11.73 15.09
CA LEU A 67 -9.77 12.20 15.64
C LEU A 67 -9.55 11.64 17.05
N SER A 68 -8.30 11.36 17.38
CA SER A 68 -7.85 10.95 18.72
C SER A 68 -7.62 12.15 19.65
N GLY A 69 -7.48 13.35 19.08
CA GLY A 69 -7.06 14.56 19.78
C GLY A 69 -5.54 14.79 19.74
N ASP A 70 -4.80 13.88 19.11
CA ASP A 70 -3.37 13.99 18.83
C ASP A 70 -3.14 13.89 17.31
N CYS A 71 -2.69 14.99 16.70
CA CYS A 71 -2.51 15.11 15.26
C CYS A 71 -1.51 14.08 14.70
N ASP A 72 -0.42 13.79 15.42
CA ASP A 72 0.58 12.84 14.96
C ASP A 72 0.01 11.42 14.97
N LEU A 73 -0.76 11.07 16.00
CA LEU A 73 -1.44 9.79 16.08
C LEU A 73 -2.52 9.64 15.00
N ASP A 74 -3.28 10.69 14.71
CA ASP A 74 -4.30 10.68 13.67
C ASP A 74 -3.68 10.41 12.28
N TRP A 75 -2.53 11.03 11.98
CA TRP A 75 -1.77 10.73 10.76
C TRP A 75 -1.18 9.31 10.75
N ILE A 76 -0.72 8.80 11.89
CA ILE A 76 -0.26 7.42 12.01
C ILE A 76 -1.39 6.45 11.65
N ILE A 77 -2.59 6.66 12.20
CA ILE A 77 -3.75 5.79 11.97
C ILE A 77 -4.21 5.88 10.51
N TYR A 78 -4.32 7.09 9.98
CA TYR A 78 -4.68 7.33 8.58
C TYR A 78 -3.73 6.60 7.63
N ARG A 79 -2.41 6.79 7.79
CA ARG A 79 -1.39 6.19 6.92
C ARG A 79 -1.31 4.68 7.07
N ALA A 80 -1.53 4.14 8.26
CA ALA A 80 -1.60 2.69 8.46
C ALA A 80 -2.80 2.09 7.72
N GLY A 81 -3.97 2.73 7.81
CA GLY A 81 -5.15 2.33 7.05
C GLY A 81 -4.92 2.38 5.54
N ASP A 82 -4.38 3.49 5.05
CA ASP A 82 -4.02 3.67 3.64
C ASP A 82 -3.11 2.54 3.13
N ARG A 83 -1.96 2.33 3.79
CA ARG A 83 -0.97 1.32 3.38
C ARG A 83 -1.51 -0.11 3.45
N GLN A 84 -2.38 -0.39 4.41
CA GLN A 84 -2.91 -1.74 4.61
C GLN A 84 -4.24 -1.97 3.89
N GLY A 85 -4.85 -0.95 3.30
CA GLY A 85 -6.18 -1.04 2.72
C GLY A 85 -7.25 -1.37 3.77
N VAL A 86 -7.08 -0.84 4.98
CA VAL A 86 -8.04 -0.95 6.09
C VAL A 86 -8.61 0.43 6.33
N ASP A 87 -9.91 0.49 6.60
CA ASP A 87 -10.62 1.75 6.78
C ASP A 87 -10.12 2.43 8.08
N PRO A 88 -9.55 3.65 8.04
CA PRO A 88 -9.05 4.32 9.25
C PRO A 88 -10.13 4.47 10.33
N ARG A 89 -11.39 4.67 9.95
CA ARG A 89 -12.54 4.69 10.88
C ARG A 89 -12.62 3.39 11.70
N PHE A 90 -12.32 2.25 11.09
CA PHE A 90 -12.30 0.96 11.79
C PHE A 90 -11.14 0.85 12.76
N ILE A 91 -9.96 1.32 12.35
CA ILE A 91 -8.75 1.34 13.19
C ILE A 91 -8.95 2.24 14.42
N HIS A 92 -9.54 3.44 14.25
CA HIS A 92 -9.92 4.30 15.37
C HIS A 92 -10.88 3.60 16.33
N ALA A 93 -11.89 2.90 15.83
CA ALA A 93 -12.85 2.18 16.67
C ALA A 93 -12.18 1.08 17.51
N VAL A 94 -11.23 0.33 16.93
CA VAL A 94 -10.42 -0.67 17.64
C VAL A 94 -9.52 0.00 18.67
N ILE A 95 -8.69 0.98 18.31
CA ILE A 95 -7.77 1.65 19.24
C ILE A 95 -8.52 2.28 20.43
N LYS A 96 -9.67 2.92 20.16
CA LYS A 96 -10.48 3.53 21.20
C LYS A 96 -10.97 2.51 22.22
N GLN A 97 -11.38 1.32 21.76
CA GLN A 97 -11.82 0.23 22.63
C GLN A 97 -10.65 -0.44 23.37
N GLU A 98 -9.49 -0.57 22.73
CA GLU A 98 -8.32 -1.26 23.28
C GLU A 98 -7.57 -0.43 24.33
N SER A 99 -7.26 0.83 24.03
CA SER A 99 -6.35 1.63 24.85
C SER A 99 -6.87 3.02 25.17
N ARG A 100 -8.00 3.43 24.56
CA ARG A 100 -8.46 4.83 24.56
C ARG A 100 -7.35 5.78 24.09
N TYR A 101 -6.62 5.37 23.05
CA TYR A 101 -5.48 6.08 22.46
C TYR A 101 -4.25 6.22 23.38
N ASN A 102 -4.12 5.41 24.44
CA ASN A 102 -2.93 5.42 25.29
C ASN A 102 -1.82 4.53 24.70
N PRO A 103 -0.70 5.09 24.19
CA PRO A 103 0.37 4.29 23.59
C PRO A 103 1.19 3.48 24.61
N LYS A 104 1.04 3.77 25.90
CA LYS A 104 1.73 3.07 27.00
C LYS A 104 0.82 2.07 27.73
N ALA A 105 -0.37 1.80 27.21
CA ALA A 105 -1.31 0.88 27.84
C ALA A 105 -0.74 -0.54 27.96
N VAL A 106 -0.95 -1.17 29.12
CA VAL A 106 -0.60 -2.57 29.39
C VAL A 106 -1.77 -3.22 30.12
N SER A 107 -2.32 -4.31 29.59
CA SER A 107 -3.38 -5.06 30.27
C SER A 107 -2.83 -6.04 31.30
N GLY A 108 -3.68 -6.51 32.22
CA GLY A 108 -3.30 -7.50 33.23
C GLY A 108 -2.86 -8.85 32.65
N VAL A 109 -3.20 -9.14 31.40
CA VAL A 109 -2.77 -10.36 30.68
C VAL A 109 -1.60 -10.11 29.72
N GLY A 110 -1.05 -8.89 29.71
CA GLY A 110 0.18 -8.55 28.97
C GLY A 110 -0.02 -8.04 27.55
N ALA A 111 -1.22 -7.62 27.17
CA ALA A 111 -1.48 -6.91 25.92
C ALA A 111 -0.90 -5.49 25.99
N GLN A 112 -0.29 -4.97 24.91
CA GLN A 112 0.52 -3.74 24.97
C GLN A 112 0.23 -2.73 23.85
N GLY A 113 0.28 -1.44 24.23
CA GLY A 113 0.21 -0.29 23.33
C GLY A 113 -1.17 0.02 22.79
N LEU A 114 -1.22 0.85 21.74
CA LEU A 114 -2.45 1.43 21.19
C LEU A 114 -3.51 0.40 20.78
N MET A 115 -3.07 -0.65 20.10
CA MET A 115 -3.92 -1.73 19.59
C MET A 115 -3.85 -3.00 20.46
N GLN A 116 -3.32 -2.89 21.69
CA GLN A 116 -3.22 -3.95 22.70
C GLN A 116 -2.73 -5.28 22.11
N MET A 117 -1.54 -5.24 21.50
CA MET A 117 -0.95 -6.41 20.88
C MET A 117 -0.45 -7.38 21.96
N MET A 118 -0.92 -8.62 21.94
CA MET A 118 -0.34 -9.70 22.76
C MET A 118 1.09 -10.01 22.29
N PRO A 119 2.03 -10.39 23.17
CA PRO A 119 3.44 -10.58 22.78
C PRO A 119 3.66 -11.59 21.64
N ALA A 120 2.90 -12.68 21.63
CA ALA A 120 2.95 -13.67 20.54
C ALA A 120 2.47 -13.08 19.20
N THR A 121 1.38 -12.30 19.23
CA THR A 121 0.83 -11.60 18.06
C THR A 121 1.78 -10.50 17.59
N ALA A 122 2.33 -9.72 18.51
CA ALA A 122 3.35 -8.71 18.23
C ALA A 122 4.53 -9.32 17.47
N LYS A 123 5.06 -10.45 17.94
CA LYS A 123 6.13 -11.19 17.24
C LYS A 123 5.71 -11.64 15.84
N ARG A 124 4.51 -12.21 15.70
CA ARG A 124 3.98 -12.69 14.40
C ARG A 124 3.87 -11.57 13.36
N PHE A 125 3.54 -10.35 13.80
CA PHE A 125 3.36 -9.19 12.92
C PHE A 125 4.54 -8.20 12.95
N GLY A 126 5.70 -8.64 13.46
CA GLY A 126 6.96 -7.89 13.37
C GLY A 126 7.06 -6.67 14.30
N LEU A 127 6.22 -6.57 15.33
CA LEU A 127 6.25 -5.50 16.31
C LEU A 127 7.35 -5.77 17.36
N LYS A 128 8.42 -4.97 17.32
CA LYS A 128 9.55 -5.08 18.25
C LYS A 128 9.35 -4.25 19.52
N ASN A 129 8.91 -3.00 19.36
CA ASN A 129 8.59 -2.10 20.48
C ASN A 129 7.08 -1.82 20.47
N PRO A 130 6.29 -2.41 21.38
CA PRO A 130 4.85 -2.21 21.40
C PRO A 130 4.42 -0.82 21.86
N PHE A 131 5.33 -0.01 22.41
CA PHE A 131 5.04 1.35 22.85
C PHE A 131 5.41 2.42 21.80
N ASP A 132 5.98 2.01 20.67
CA ASP A 132 6.12 2.87 19.49
C ASP A 132 4.76 2.95 18.78
N ALA A 133 4.17 4.15 18.74
CA ALA A 133 2.81 4.34 18.24
C ALA A 133 2.66 3.89 16.79
N ALA A 134 3.59 4.31 15.92
CA ALA A 134 3.55 3.97 14.50
C ALA A 134 3.70 2.46 14.26
N ALA A 135 4.66 1.81 14.91
CA ALA A 135 4.87 0.38 14.78
C ALA A 135 3.70 -0.44 15.36
N ASN A 136 3.14 -0.02 16.50
CA ASN A 136 2.01 -0.71 17.12
C ASN A 136 0.77 -0.66 16.23
N VAL A 137 0.41 0.54 15.74
CA VAL A 137 -0.73 0.72 14.83
C VAL A 137 -0.53 -0.02 13.52
N GLU A 138 0.67 0.03 12.94
CA GLU A 138 0.98 -0.71 11.70
C GLU A 138 0.84 -2.23 11.90
N ALA A 139 1.38 -2.78 12.99
CA ALA A 139 1.31 -4.21 13.27
C ALA A 139 -0.12 -4.68 13.61
N GLY A 140 -0.85 -3.91 14.42
CA GLY A 140 -2.24 -4.20 14.75
C GLY A 140 -3.16 -4.11 13.52
N THR A 141 -2.91 -3.14 12.63
CA THR A 141 -3.65 -3.02 11.36
C THR A 141 -3.36 -4.21 10.42
N LYS A 142 -2.12 -4.71 10.36
CA LYS A 142 -1.80 -5.95 9.64
C LYS A 142 -2.52 -7.16 10.22
N TYR A 143 -2.61 -7.25 11.54
CA TYR A 143 -3.37 -8.31 12.19
C TYR A 143 -4.86 -8.22 11.87
N LEU A 144 -5.43 -7.02 11.93
CA LEU A 144 -6.84 -6.77 11.57
C LEU A 144 -7.12 -7.12 10.11
N LYS A 145 -6.25 -6.73 9.18
CA LYS A 145 -6.33 -7.13 7.76
C LYS A 145 -6.27 -8.65 7.59
N PHE A 146 -5.38 -9.33 8.32
CA PHE A 146 -5.29 -10.79 8.29
C PHE A 146 -6.62 -11.44 8.70
N LEU A 147 -7.25 -10.92 9.76
CA LEU A 147 -8.53 -11.42 10.26
C LEU A 147 -9.68 -11.15 9.28
N LEU A 148 -9.74 -9.94 8.71
CA LEU A 148 -10.70 -9.60 7.65
C LEU A 148 -10.56 -10.54 6.45
N LYS A 149 -9.34 -10.84 6.02
CA LYS A 149 -9.09 -11.82 4.95
C LYS A 149 -9.52 -13.23 5.35
N ARG A 150 -9.20 -13.65 6.57
CA ARG A 150 -9.56 -14.99 7.09
C ARG A 150 -11.07 -15.20 7.13
N PHE A 151 -11.82 -14.18 7.52
CA PHE A 151 -13.26 -14.24 7.71
C PHE A 151 -14.04 -13.52 6.60
N ASN A 152 -13.47 -13.45 5.40
CA ASN A 152 -14.14 -12.97 4.19
C ASN A 152 -14.79 -11.58 4.32
N GLY A 153 -14.19 -10.68 5.10
CA GLY A 153 -14.66 -9.32 5.33
C GLY A 153 -15.76 -9.19 6.37
N ASP A 154 -16.17 -10.28 7.05
CA ASP A 154 -17.10 -10.22 8.17
C ASP A 154 -16.45 -9.49 9.36
N VAL A 155 -16.95 -8.29 9.65
CA VAL A 155 -16.41 -7.43 10.71
C VAL A 155 -16.61 -8.08 12.09
N SER A 156 -17.72 -8.77 12.31
CA SER A 156 -18.02 -9.38 13.61
C SER A 156 -17.05 -10.51 13.91
N LEU A 157 -16.78 -11.37 12.92
CA LEU A 157 -15.83 -12.47 13.06
C LEU A 157 -14.39 -11.98 13.14
N ALA A 158 -14.03 -10.93 12.39
CA ALA A 158 -12.71 -10.31 12.50
C ALA A 158 -12.48 -9.73 13.90
N LEU A 159 -13.44 -8.99 14.46
CA LEU A 159 -13.36 -8.45 15.82
C LEU A 159 -13.33 -9.54 16.88
N ALA A 160 -14.11 -10.61 16.70
CA ALA A 160 -14.08 -11.76 17.59
C ALA A 160 -12.70 -12.44 17.58
N GLY A 161 -12.10 -12.61 16.40
CA GLY A 161 -10.75 -13.13 16.27
C GLY A 161 -9.69 -12.20 16.83
N TYR A 162 -9.89 -10.88 16.72
CA TYR A 162 -8.98 -9.89 17.30
C TYR A 162 -8.91 -10.03 18.83
N ASN A 163 -10.07 -10.11 19.49
CA ASN A 163 -10.17 -10.17 20.95
C ASN A 163 -9.92 -11.58 21.53
N ALA A 164 -10.48 -12.63 20.93
CA ALA A 164 -10.46 -13.99 21.47
C ALA A 164 -9.49 -14.95 20.75
N GLY A 165 -8.80 -14.47 19.72
CA GLY A 165 -7.98 -15.28 18.81
C GLY A 165 -8.80 -15.94 17.71
N GLU A 166 -8.24 -16.04 16.50
CA GLU A 166 -8.92 -16.63 15.35
C GLU A 166 -9.29 -18.10 15.54
N GLY A 167 -8.50 -18.84 16.32
CA GLY A 167 -8.78 -20.24 16.65
C GLY A 167 -10.05 -20.42 17.48
N SER A 168 -10.41 -19.44 18.30
CA SER A 168 -11.70 -19.44 19.02
C SER A 168 -12.86 -19.31 18.03
N VAL A 169 -12.74 -18.40 17.05
CA VAL A 169 -13.77 -18.23 16.02
C VAL A 169 -13.91 -19.51 15.18
N ASP A 170 -12.80 -20.13 14.79
CA ASP A 170 -12.82 -21.41 14.06
C ASP A 170 -13.50 -22.52 14.87
N LYS A 171 -13.17 -22.63 16.17
CA LYS A 171 -13.72 -23.63 17.09
C LYS A 171 -15.23 -23.51 17.23
N TYR A 172 -15.75 -22.29 17.39
CA TYR A 172 -17.17 -22.04 17.58
C TYR A 172 -17.94 -21.79 16.27
N LYS A 173 -17.24 -21.73 15.12
CA LYS A 173 -17.80 -21.39 13.79
C LYS A 173 -18.60 -20.09 13.80
N GLY A 174 -18.11 -19.10 14.54
CA GLY A 174 -18.81 -17.85 14.79
C GLY A 174 -18.18 -17.06 15.94
N VAL A 175 -18.86 -16.01 16.38
CA VAL A 175 -18.46 -15.27 17.58
C VAL A 175 -18.54 -16.23 18.78
N PRO A 176 -17.44 -16.46 19.53
CA PRO A 176 -17.45 -17.39 20.65
C PRO A 176 -18.40 -16.91 21.76
N PRO A 177 -18.96 -17.82 22.57
CA PRO A 177 -19.89 -17.48 23.66
C PRO A 177 -19.16 -16.90 24.89
N TYR A 178 -18.21 -16.00 24.65
CA TYR A 178 -17.49 -15.26 25.68
C TYR A 178 -18.14 -13.89 25.81
N SER A 179 -18.69 -13.58 26.98
CA SER A 179 -19.41 -12.32 27.21
C SER A 179 -18.55 -11.10 26.90
N GLU A 180 -17.25 -11.14 27.20
CA GLU A 180 -16.29 -10.09 26.85
C GLU A 180 -16.22 -9.88 25.34
N THR A 181 -16.00 -10.95 24.57
CA THR A 181 -15.87 -10.89 23.12
C THR A 181 -17.16 -10.43 22.43
N GLN A 182 -18.32 -10.93 22.88
CA GLN A 182 -19.61 -10.49 22.34
C GLN A 182 -19.84 -8.99 22.57
N ASN A 183 -19.50 -8.50 23.77
CA ASN A 183 -19.58 -7.07 24.09
C ASN A 183 -18.57 -6.24 23.29
N TYR A 184 -17.36 -6.75 23.09
CA TYR A 184 -16.32 -6.12 22.27
C TYR A 184 -16.80 -5.95 20.82
N VAL A 185 -17.30 -7.02 20.20
CA VAL A 185 -17.87 -7.02 18.84
C VAL A 185 -19.02 -6.01 18.75
N LYS A 186 -19.97 -6.04 19.70
CA LYS A 186 -21.12 -5.13 19.73
C LYS A 186 -20.71 -3.66 19.78
N LYS A 187 -19.78 -3.30 20.69
CA LYS A 187 -19.35 -1.90 20.89
C LYS A 187 -18.63 -1.34 19.67
N ILE A 188 -17.69 -2.11 19.11
CA ILE A 188 -16.92 -1.63 17.96
C ILE A 188 -17.78 -1.62 16.70
N SER A 189 -18.62 -2.64 16.47
CA SER A 189 -19.52 -2.64 15.29
C SER A 189 -20.49 -1.46 15.33
N ALA A 190 -21.01 -1.10 16.50
CA ALA A 190 -21.84 0.09 16.67
C ALA A 190 -21.07 1.40 16.40
N THR A 191 -19.80 1.45 16.77
CA THR A 191 -18.94 2.63 16.52
C THR A 191 -18.50 2.72 15.07
N TYR A 192 -18.18 1.60 14.44
CA TYR A 192 -17.71 1.53 13.06
C TYR A 192 -18.85 1.68 12.04
N GLY A 193 -20.04 1.20 12.38
CA GLY A 193 -21.24 1.38 11.57
C GLY A 193 -21.34 0.46 10.33
N LYS A 194 -20.38 -0.45 10.12
CA LYS A 194 -20.40 -1.42 9.02
C LYS A 194 -20.24 -2.84 9.55
N THR A 195 -20.99 -3.77 8.96
CA THR A 195 -20.91 -5.22 9.26
C THR A 195 -19.96 -5.95 8.30
N TYR A 196 -19.62 -5.32 7.18
CA TYR A 196 -18.72 -5.84 6.17
C TYR A 196 -17.60 -4.83 5.88
N HIS A 197 -16.37 -5.33 5.75
CA HIS A 197 -15.21 -4.56 5.33
C HIS A 197 -14.50 -5.31 4.18
N PRO A 198 -14.41 -4.71 2.97
CA PRO A 198 -13.81 -5.37 1.83
C PRO A 198 -12.29 -5.49 1.98
N VAL A 199 -11.73 -6.63 1.59
CA VAL A 199 -10.28 -6.84 1.57
C VAL A 199 -9.71 -6.29 0.26
N LEU A 200 -9.21 -5.06 0.34
CA LEU A 200 -8.80 -4.28 -0.83
C LEU A 200 -7.27 -4.16 -0.96
N THR A 201 -6.83 -3.85 -2.18
CA THR A 201 -5.49 -3.29 -2.38
C THR A 201 -5.46 -1.86 -1.82
N PRO A 202 -4.28 -1.29 -1.49
CA PRO A 202 -4.20 0.11 -1.04
C PRO A 202 -4.84 1.10 -2.02
N GLY A 203 -4.66 0.91 -3.33
CA GLY A 203 -5.26 1.78 -4.35
C GLY A 203 -6.79 1.73 -4.33
N ASP A 204 -7.36 0.53 -4.30
CA ASP A 204 -8.82 0.36 -4.27
C ASP A 204 -9.41 0.84 -2.93
N ALA A 205 -8.68 0.63 -1.83
CA ALA A 205 -9.10 1.08 -0.51
C ALA A 205 -9.18 2.61 -0.43
N ARG A 206 -8.24 3.33 -1.03
CA ARG A 206 -8.31 4.80 -1.11
C ARG A 206 -9.61 5.28 -1.74
N LEU A 207 -10.00 4.68 -2.85
CA LEU A 207 -11.26 4.99 -3.54
C LEU A 207 -12.46 4.58 -2.70
N ALA A 208 -12.50 3.33 -2.23
CA ALA A 208 -13.63 2.77 -1.49
C ALA A 208 -13.88 3.46 -0.13
N PHE A 209 -12.82 4.01 0.48
CA PHE A 209 -12.89 4.64 1.80
C PHE A 209 -12.78 6.16 1.74
N GLY A 210 -12.68 6.79 0.57
CA GLY A 210 -12.58 8.25 0.44
C GLY A 210 -11.28 8.82 1.00
N LEU A 211 -10.16 8.09 0.88
CA LEU A 211 -8.83 8.52 1.36
C LEU A 211 -8.07 9.35 0.31
N THR A 212 -8.75 9.82 -0.73
CA THR A 212 -8.17 10.70 -1.75
C THR A 212 -8.74 12.10 -1.59
N ASN A 213 -7.87 13.10 -1.68
CA ASN A 213 -8.30 14.50 -1.79
C ASN A 213 -8.86 14.74 -3.20
N GLU A 214 -10.16 14.49 -3.43
CA GLU A 214 -10.80 14.81 -4.72
C GLU A 214 -10.72 16.32 -5.04
N ASN A 215 -10.61 17.18 -4.02
CA ASN A 215 -10.42 18.62 -4.17
C ASN A 215 -9.06 19.02 -4.77
N ALA A 216 -8.07 18.13 -4.77
CA ALA A 216 -6.74 18.39 -5.31
C ALA A 216 -6.68 18.33 -6.84
N TYR A 217 -7.60 17.59 -7.48
CA TYR A 217 -7.60 17.37 -8.94
C TYR A 217 -8.66 18.18 -9.69
N SER A 218 -9.77 18.59 -9.05
CA SER A 218 -10.77 19.45 -9.71
C SER A 218 -10.31 20.90 -9.88
N SER A 219 -9.33 21.34 -9.07
CA SER A 219 -8.81 22.72 -9.08
C SER A 219 -7.75 22.98 -10.17
N SER A 220 -7.30 21.93 -10.88
CA SER A 220 -6.30 22.03 -11.97
C SER A 220 -6.91 21.87 -13.36
N ALA A 221 -8.25 21.79 -13.45
CA ALA A 221 -9.00 21.58 -14.69
C ALA A 221 -9.84 22.80 -15.14
N LEU A 222 -9.63 23.97 -14.54
CA LEU A 222 -10.24 25.26 -14.91
C LEU A 222 -9.15 26.30 -15.18
#